data_AF-A0A5B7DXW1-F1
#
_entry.id   AF-A0A5B7DXW1-F1
#
_cell.length_a   1.000
_cell.length_b   1.000
_cell.length_c   1.000
_cell.angle_alpha   90.00
_cell.angle_beta   90.00
_cell.angle_gamma   90.00
#
_symmetry.space_group_name_H-M   'P 1'
#
loop_
_entity.id
_entity.type
_entity.pdbx_description
1 polymer ?
#
loop_
_entity_poly.entity_id
_entity_poly.type
_entity_poly.pdbx_seq_one_letter_code
_entity_poly.pdbx_strand_id
1 'polypeptide(L)'
;MRSQVAVEEIMARKGKLADDVNHKEIWIKKDMNLEEREKEKVLRSEAKEKHEKRTEIEKKNFYWRVLDMRLKKWYLMKKEVVLEEAIN
;
A
#
# COMPACT_ATOMS: atom_id res chain seq x y z
N MET A 1 19.01 20.68 20.71
CA MET A 1 18.69 19.68 19.67
C MET A 1 17.21 19.34 19.80
N ARG A 2 16.33 19.82 18.91
CA ARG A 2 14.89 19.45 18.97
C ARG A 2 14.78 18.00 18.48
N SER A 3 14.29 17.10 19.33
CA SER A 3 14.13 15.69 19.00
C SER A 3 13.02 15.53 17.95
N GLN A 4 13.16 14.55 17.05
CA GLN A 4 12.12 14.20 16.07
C GLN A 4 10.77 13.94 16.76
N VAL A 5 10.79 13.39 17.97
CA VAL A 5 9.60 13.13 18.81
C VAL A 5 8.82 14.42 19.12
N ALA A 6 9.50 15.52 19.42
CA ALA A 6 8.82 16.80 19.68
C ALA A 6 8.17 17.39 18.43
N VAL A 7 8.70 17.06 17.24
CA VAL A 7 8.11 17.46 15.96
C VAL A 7 6.92 16.55 15.63
N GLU A 8 7.01 15.25 15.91
CA GLU A 8 5.92 14.27 15.77
C GLU A 8 4.73 14.59 16.68
N GLU A 9 4.95 14.97 17.94
CA GLU A 9 3.86 15.39 18.85
C GLU A 9 3.15 16.65 18.34
N ILE A 10 3.88 17.61 17.76
CA ILE A 10 3.31 18.82 17.16
C ILE A 10 2.49 18.48 15.90
N MET A 11 2.92 17.47 15.13
CA MET A 11 2.21 17.02 13.93
C MET A 11 0.97 16.18 14.25
N ALA A 12 1.03 15.28 15.23
CA ALA A 12 -0.10 14.46 15.69
C ALA A 12 -1.24 15.33 16.25
N ARG A 13 -0.90 16.41 16.96
CA ARG A 13 -1.88 17.40 17.45
C ARG A 13 -2.54 18.23 16.33
N LYS A 14 -1.96 18.27 15.13
CA LYS A 14 -2.45 19.06 14.00
C LYS A 14 -3.43 18.33 13.07
N GLY A 15 -3.78 17.07 13.33
CA GLY A 15 -5.04 16.35 12.98
C GLY A 15 -5.68 16.43 11.58
N LYS A 16 -5.18 17.24 10.64
CA LYS A 16 -5.82 17.59 9.36
C LYS A 16 -4.92 17.38 8.13
N LEU A 17 -3.71 16.85 8.30
CA LEU A 17 -2.74 16.67 7.20
C LEU A 17 -2.60 15.22 6.69
N ALA A 18 -3.50 14.31 7.11
CA ALA A 18 -3.33 12.87 6.89
C ALA A 18 -3.64 12.40 5.45
N ASP A 19 -4.29 13.23 4.63
CA ASP A 19 -4.71 12.84 3.27
C ASP A 19 -3.82 13.39 2.15
N ASP A 20 -2.76 14.13 2.47
CA ASP A 20 -1.86 14.62 1.42
C ASP A 20 -0.90 13.50 1.00
N VAL A 21 -0.98 13.08 -0.26
CA VAL A 21 -0.14 12.05 -0.91
C VAL A 21 1.36 12.27 -0.64
N ASN A 22 1.74 13.53 -0.42
CA ASN A 22 3.07 13.96 -0.02
C ASN A 22 3.53 13.33 1.31
N HIS A 23 2.64 13.13 2.28
CA HIS A 23 3.01 12.62 3.61
C HIS A 23 3.37 11.14 3.57
N LYS A 24 2.62 10.32 2.81
CA LYS A 24 2.98 8.90 2.56
C LYS A 24 4.28 8.77 1.78
N GLU A 25 4.51 9.66 0.81
CA GLU A 25 5.79 9.70 0.10
C GLU A 25 6.97 10.04 1.01
N ILE A 26 6.80 10.95 1.97
CA ILE A 26 7.88 11.32 2.92
C ILE A 26 8.33 10.12 3.75
N TRP A 27 7.39 9.26 4.18
CA TRP A 27 7.70 8.05 4.95
C TRP A 27 8.42 6.99 4.13
N ILE A 28 7.98 6.74 2.88
CA ILE A 28 8.65 5.81 1.96
C ILE A 28 10.09 6.27 1.67
N LYS A 29 10.32 7.59 1.61
CA LYS A 29 11.58 8.20 1.19
C LYS A 29 12.60 8.44 2.32
N LYS A 30 12.33 8.06 3.58
CA LYS A 30 13.22 8.39 4.73
C LYS A 30 14.48 7.53 4.77
N ASP A 31 14.41 6.28 4.29
CA ASP A 31 15.50 5.30 4.36
C ASP A 31 16.03 4.84 2.99
N MET A 32 15.47 5.33 1.88
CA MET A 32 15.93 4.95 0.52
C MET A 32 17.02 5.88 -0.01
N ASN A 33 18.01 5.29 -0.69
CA ASN A 33 19.05 6.05 -1.38
C ASN A 33 18.47 6.85 -2.56
N LEU A 34 19.13 7.95 -2.97
CA LEU A 34 18.64 8.81 -4.07
C LEU A 34 18.40 8.02 -5.37
N GLU A 35 19.26 7.05 -5.67
CA GLU A 35 19.15 6.20 -6.86
C GLU A 35 17.94 5.25 -6.79
N GLU A 36 17.65 4.66 -5.63
CA GLU A 36 16.49 3.81 -5.42
C GLU A 36 15.19 4.60 -5.54
N ARG A 37 15.22 5.86 -5.08
CA ARG A 37 14.10 6.81 -5.18
C ARG A 37 13.77 7.17 -6.62
N GLU A 38 14.77 7.30 -7.49
CA GLU A 38 14.55 7.53 -8.92
C GLU A 38 14.00 6.28 -9.60
N LYS A 39 14.54 5.10 -9.29
CA LYS A 39 14.03 3.82 -9.80
C LYS A 39 12.58 3.58 -9.39
N GLU A 40 12.21 3.85 -8.14
CA GLU A 40 10.83 3.74 -7.64
C GLU A 40 9.88 4.68 -8.41
N LYS A 41 10.28 5.95 -8.62
CA LYS A 41 9.47 6.92 -9.38
C LYS A 41 9.23 6.44 -10.81
N VAL A 42 10.27 5.94 -11.49
CA VAL A 42 10.18 5.43 -12.86
C VAL A 42 9.22 4.23 -12.92
N LEU A 43 9.37 3.27 -12.01
CA LEU A 43 8.49 2.10 -11.93
C LEU A 43 7.03 2.50 -11.67
N ARG A 44 6.81 3.51 -10.83
CA ARG A 44 5.48 4.00 -10.51
C ARG A 44 4.83 4.73 -11.69
N SER A 45 5.58 5.55 -12.43
CA SER A 45 5.07 6.17 -13.66
C SER A 45 4.77 5.14 -14.73
N GLU A 46 5.64 4.13 -14.89
CA GLU A 46 5.45 3.06 -15.86
C GLU A 46 4.21 2.21 -15.53
N ALA A 47 4.01 1.89 -14.24
CA ALA A 47 2.82 1.17 -13.79
C ALA A 47 1.52 1.97 -14.02
N LYS A 48 1.54 3.29 -13.78
CA LYS A 48 0.40 4.18 -14.05
C LYS A 48 0.08 4.26 -15.54
N GLU A 49 1.10 4.41 -16.39
CA GLU A 49 0.93 4.47 -17.84
C GLU A 49 0.36 3.15 -18.39
N LYS A 50 0.89 2.00 -17.93
CA LYS A 50 0.35 0.68 -18.29
C LYS A 50 -1.09 0.49 -17.79
N HIS A 51 -1.44 1.06 -16.64
CA HIS A 51 -2.81 1.04 -16.15
C HIS A 51 -3.73 1.92 -16.99
N GLU A 52 -3.33 3.13 -17.38
CA GLU A 52 -4.12 4.02 -18.22
C GLU A 52 -4.39 3.42 -19.60
N LYS A 53 -3.37 2.82 -20.23
CA LYS A 53 -3.47 2.17 -21.55
C LYS A 53 -4.34 0.91 -21.57
N ARG A 54 -4.67 0.30 -20.42
CA ARG A 54 -5.59 -0.85 -20.38
C ARG A 54 -7.02 -0.44 -20.74
N THR A 55 -7.66 -1.27 -21.54
CA THR A 55 -9.09 -1.14 -21.84
C THR A 55 -9.93 -1.32 -20.57
N GLU A 56 -11.15 -0.74 -20.53
CA GLU A 56 -12.05 -0.90 -19.38
C GLU A 56 -12.36 -2.37 -19.07
N ILE A 57 -12.42 -3.22 -20.09
CA ILE A 57 -12.66 -4.66 -19.96
C ILE A 57 -11.49 -5.33 -19.23
N GLU A 58 -10.25 -5.02 -19.60
CA GLU A 58 -9.06 -5.54 -18.93
C GLU A 58 -8.92 -5.03 -17.49
N LYS A 59 -9.30 -3.77 -17.23
CA LYS A 59 -9.35 -3.22 -15.86
C LYS A 59 -10.38 -3.96 -15.00
N LYS A 60 -11.59 -4.20 -15.53
CA LYS A 60 -12.62 -5.00 -14.86
C LYS A 60 -12.15 -6.43 -14.61
N ASN A 61 -11.55 -7.09 -15.60
CA ASN A 61 -11.04 -8.46 -15.46
C ASN A 61 -9.90 -8.56 -14.44
N PHE A 62 -9.01 -7.55 -14.39
CA PHE A 62 -7.95 -7.48 -13.39
C PHE A 62 -8.52 -7.29 -11.97
N TYR A 63 -9.50 -6.39 -11.81
CA TYR A 63 -10.20 -6.19 -10.53
C TYR A 63 -10.84 -7.48 -10.03
N TRP A 64 -11.58 -8.19 -10.89
CA TRP A 64 -12.20 -9.47 -10.55
C TRP A 64 -11.17 -10.54 -10.18
N ARG A 65 -10.03 -10.62 -10.87
CA ARG A 65 -8.92 -11.53 -10.50
C ARG A 65 -8.34 -11.25 -9.12
N VAL A 66 -8.15 -9.98 -8.78
CA VAL A 66 -7.62 -9.58 -7.46
C VAL A 66 -8.64 -9.90 -6.37
N LEU A 67 -9.92 -9.63 -6.62
CA LEU A 67 -11.01 -9.96 -5.71
C LEU A 67 -11.13 -11.46 -5.47
N ASP A 68 -11.06 -12.25 -6.54
CA ASP A 68 -11.09 -13.72 -6.49
C ASP A 68 -9.92 -14.28 -5.68
N MET A 69 -8.69 -13.79 -5.92
CA MET A 69 -7.53 -14.19 -5.11
C MET A 69 -7.68 -13.82 -3.63
N ARG A 70 -8.28 -12.66 -3.33
CA ARG A 70 -8.51 -12.21 -1.95
C ARG A 70 -9.57 -13.07 -1.25
N LEU A 71 -10.65 -13.40 -1.94
CA LEU A 71 -11.70 -14.34 -1.50
C LEU A 71 -11.11 -15.74 -1.26
N LYS A 72 -10.29 -16.24 -2.18
CA LYS A 72 -9.62 -17.53 -2.06
C LYS A 72 -8.68 -17.58 -0.85
N LYS A 73 -7.87 -16.54 -0.63
CA LYS A 73 -7.02 -16.43 0.56
C LYS A 73 -7.85 -16.41 1.85
N TRP A 74 -8.93 -15.62 1.88
CA TRP A 74 -9.82 -15.54 3.04
C TRP A 74 -10.44 -16.90 3.38
N TYR A 75 -10.91 -17.63 2.36
CA TYR A 75 -11.49 -18.95 2.54
C TYR A 75 -10.50 -19.98 3.09
N LEU A 76 -9.27 -20.00 2.56
CA LEU A 76 -8.21 -20.89 3.04
C LEU A 76 -7.83 -20.58 4.50
N MET A 77 -7.68 -19.29 4.83
CA MET A 77 -7.39 -18.85 6.19
C MET A 77 -8.51 -19.24 7.18
N LYS A 78 -9.77 -19.09 6.77
CA LYS A 78 -10.92 -19.55 7.58
C LYS A 78 -10.93 -21.07 7.76
N LYS A 79 -10.57 -21.82 6.72
CA LYS A 79 -10.51 -23.29 6.76
C LYS A 79 -9.39 -23.79 7.69
N GLU A 80 -8.22 -23.15 7.69
CA GLU A 80 -7.13 -23.46 8.61
C GLU A 80 -7.52 -23.20 10.06
N VAL A 81 -8.14 -22.05 10.36
CA VAL A 81 -8.63 -21.72 11.71
C VAL A 81 -9.65 -22.75 12.21
N VAL A 82 -10.61 -23.16 11.38
CA VAL A 82 -11.62 -24.18 11.75
C VAL A 82 -10.97 -25.55 12.00
N LEU A 83 -9.92 -25.91 11.25
CA LEU A 83 -9.18 -27.15 11.48
C LEU A 83 -8.41 -27.12 12.81
N GLU A 84 -7.77 -25.99 13.15
CA GLU A 84 -7.07 -25.84 14.44
C GLU A 84 -8.02 -25.88 15.63
N GLU A 85 -9.21 -25.28 15.53
CA GLU A 85 -10.26 -25.35 16.55
C GLU A 85 -10.83 -26.77 16.73
N ALA A 86 -10.80 -27.61 15.70
CA ALA A 86 -11.28 -28.99 15.78
C ALA A 86 -10.23 -29.99 16.30
N ILE A 87 -8.95 -29.59 16.36
CA ILE A 87 -7.83 -30.41 16.83
C ILE A 87 -7.52 -30.14 18.32
N ASN A 88 -7.87 -28.95 18.84
CA ASN A 88 -7.82 -28.61 20.27
C ASN A 88 -9.07 -29.05 21.02
#